data_AF-A0A7J9DDA0-F1
#
_entry.id   AF-A0A7J9DDA0-F1
#
_cell.length_a   1.000
_cell.length_b   1.000
_cell.length_c   1.000
_cell.angle_alpha   90.00
_cell.angle_beta   90.00
_cell.angle_gamma   90.00
#
_symmetry.space_group_name_H-M   'P 1'
#
loop_
_entity.id
_entity.type
_entity.pdbx_description
1 polymer ?
#
loop_
_entity_poly.entity_id
_entity_poly.type
_entity_poly.pdbx_seq_one_letter_code
_entity_poly.pdbx_strand_id
1 'polypeptide(L)'
;TKTEAEEKKEARESVCPIPTTNLPPKFRQLIVEEMGSRGLVLVIQKTIFFSDINPTASRFSIPFSQVKTHDFLNEAEAKELDDKNPMQVWLLDPSMKGTNITFNK
;
A
#
# COMPACT_ATOMS: atom_id res chain seq x y z
N THR A 1 -25.26 32.70 34.75
CA THR A 1 -24.59 31.39 34.79
C THR A 1 -24.94 30.65 33.51
N LYS A 2 -24.01 30.59 32.55
CA LYS A 2 -24.17 29.84 31.29
C LYS A 2 -23.10 28.75 31.30
N THR A 3 -23.55 27.49 31.25
CA THR A 3 -22.71 26.30 31.18
C THR A 3 -22.39 25.99 29.72
N GLU A 4 -21.11 25.99 29.40
CA GLU A 4 -20.51 25.57 28.15
C GLU A 4 -19.98 24.15 28.37
N ALA A 5 -20.69 23.15 27.85
CA ALA A 5 -20.21 21.78 27.82
C ALA A 5 -19.46 21.60 26.50
N GLU A 6 -18.13 21.60 26.61
CA GLU A 6 -17.19 21.40 25.50
C GLU A 6 -17.50 20.12 24.73
N GLU A 7 -17.90 20.31 23.48
CA GLU A 7 -17.86 19.33 22.41
C GLU A 7 -16.39 18.93 22.18
N LYS A 8 -15.97 17.79 22.74
CA LYS A 8 -14.66 17.20 22.49
C LYS A 8 -14.61 16.63 21.07
N LYS A 9 -14.47 17.52 20.09
CA LYS A 9 -14.06 17.19 18.72
C LYS A 9 -12.61 16.77 18.75
N GLU A 10 -12.41 15.46 18.84
CA GLU A 10 -11.13 14.81 18.54
C GLU A 10 -10.70 15.24 17.14
N ALA A 11 -9.69 16.11 17.09
CA ALA A 11 -9.06 16.52 15.85
C ALA A 11 -8.48 15.27 15.18
N ARG A 12 -9.15 14.80 14.12
CA ARG A 12 -8.55 13.84 13.20
C ARG A 12 -7.31 14.52 12.64
N GLU A 13 -6.13 14.15 13.12
CA GLU A 13 -4.87 14.58 12.54
C GLU A 13 -4.95 14.33 11.03
N SER A 14 -5.02 15.43 10.28
CA SER A 14 -4.85 15.41 8.84
C SER A 14 -3.40 15.00 8.62
N VAL A 15 -3.17 13.71 8.40
CA VAL A 15 -1.85 13.19 8.10
C VAL A 15 -1.36 13.92 6.85
N CYS A 16 -0.36 14.77 7.03
CA CYS A 16 0.29 15.49 5.95
C CYS A 16 0.73 14.50 4.85
N PRO A 17 0.56 14.83 3.55
CA PRO A 17 1.05 13.96 2.49
C PRO A 17 2.55 13.76 2.65
N ILE A 18 2.99 12.51 2.77
CA ILE A 18 4.41 12.19 2.77
C ILE A 18 4.96 12.63 1.40
N PRO A 19 6.01 13.47 1.34
CA PRO A 19 6.57 13.89 0.07
C PRO A 19 6.99 12.66 -0.74
N THR A 20 6.63 12.65 -2.02
CA THR A 20 6.91 11.53 -2.91
C THR A 20 8.42 11.42 -3.10
N THR A 21 9.05 10.42 -2.50
CA THR A 21 10.45 10.08 -2.78
C THR A 21 10.50 9.22 -4.04
N ASN A 22 11.46 9.51 -4.92
CA ASN A 22 11.68 8.67 -6.09
C ASN A 22 12.06 7.25 -5.64
N LEU A 23 11.47 6.24 -6.27
CA LEU A 23 11.84 4.85 -6.05
C LEU A 23 13.36 4.70 -6.30
N PRO A 24 14.14 4.14 -5.36
CA PRO A 24 15.59 4.10 -5.54
C PRO A 24 15.95 3.29 -6.81
N PRO A 25 16.97 3.72 -7.57
CA PRO A 25 17.24 3.18 -8.91
C PRO A 25 17.37 1.66 -8.96
N LYS A 26 17.98 1.06 -7.93
CA LYS A 26 18.15 -0.39 -7.85
C LYS A 26 16.83 -1.15 -7.73
N PHE A 27 15.87 -0.65 -6.95
CA PHE A 27 14.53 -1.24 -6.90
C PHE A 27 13.84 -1.13 -8.26
N ARG A 28 13.91 0.05 -8.90
CA ARG A 28 13.32 0.25 -10.22
C ARG A 28 13.88 -0.73 -11.25
N GLN A 29 15.20 -0.93 -11.24
CA GLN A 29 15.86 -1.87 -12.12
C GLN A 29 15.31 -3.29 -11.92
N LEU A 30 15.26 -3.79 -10.69
CA LEU A 30 14.73 -5.13 -10.39
C LEU A 30 13.26 -5.28 -10.83
N ILE A 31 12.42 -4.28 -10.54
CA ILE A 31 10.99 -4.35 -10.91
C ILE A 31 10.80 -4.39 -12.43
N VAL A 32 11.52 -3.55 -13.17
CA VAL A 32 11.34 -3.45 -14.62
C VAL A 32 12.03 -4.60 -15.36
N GLU A 33 13.26 -4.93 -14.97
CA GLU A 33 14.11 -5.90 -15.69
C GLU A 33 13.84 -7.34 -15.27
N GLU A 34 13.73 -7.63 -13.96
CA GLU A 34 13.58 -9.01 -13.49
C GLU A 34 12.12 -9.46 -13.44
N MET A 35 11.18 -8.58 -13.07
CA MET A 35 9.75 -8.94 -13.06
C MET A 35 9.04 -8.71 -14.39
N GLY A 36 9.72 -8.12 -15.38
CA GLY A 36 9.11 -7.78 -16.68
C GLY A 36 7.93 -6.81 -16.56
N SER A 37 7.81 -6.09 -15.44
CA SER A 37 6.67 -5.20 -15.19
C SER A 37 6.72 -3.99 -16.13
N ARG A 38 5.59 -3.72 -16.77
CA ARG A 38 5.37 -2.54 -17.62
C ARG A 38 4.37 -1.63 -16.92
N GLY A 39 4.61 -0.32 -16.92
CA GLY A 39 3.69 0.65 -16.32
C GLY A 39 3.81 0.75 -14.79
N LEU A 40 5.00 1.07 -14.28
CA LEU A 40 5.21 1.30 -12.85
C LEU A 40 4.37 2.48 -12.33
N VAL A 41 3.46 2.21 -11.39
CA VAL A 41 2.59 3.21 -10.75
C VAL A 41 2.76 3.16 -9.22
N LEU A 42 2.91 4.33 -8.60
CA LEU A 42 2.88 4.44 -7.14
C LEU A 42 1.43 4.49 -6.65
N VAL A 43 0.95 3.38 -6.08
CA VAL A 43 -0.43 3.26 -5.57
C VAL A 43 -0.58 3.81 -4.16
N ILE A 44 0.37 3.52 -3.26
CA ILE A 44 0.37 3.98 -1.87
C ILE A 44 1.80 4.19 -1.36
N GLN A 45 1.99 5.18 -0.49
CA GLN A 45 3.19 5.35 0.34
C GLN A 45 2.74 5.64 1.77
N LYS A 46 3.23 4.87 2.73
CA LYS A 46 2.80 4.94 4.13
C LYS A 46 4.00 4.84 5.08
N THR A 47 3.93 5.58 6.19
CA THR A 47 4.81 5.38 7.35
C THR A 47 4.43 4.11 8.10
N ILE A 48 5.40 3.22 8.34
CA ILE A 48 5.17 2.00 9.13
C ILE A 48 4.94 2.39 10.59
N PHE A 49 3.79 2.00 11.15
CA PHE A 49 3.47 2.22 12.56
C PHE A 49 3.66 0.93 13.36
N PHE A 50 3.76 1.05 14.70
CA PHE A 50 3.87 -0.11 15.58
C PHE A 50 2.76 -1.15 15.35
N SER A 51 1.55 -0.71 15.01
CA SER A 51 0.43 -1.59 14.69
C SER A 51 0.65 -2.49 13.47
N ASP A 52 1.54 -2.10 12.55
CA ASP A 52 1.85 -2.87 11.33
C ASP A 52 2.94 -3.93 11.57
N ILE A 53 3.80 -3.73 12.57
CA ILE A 53 4.92 -4.63 12.90
C ILE A 53 4.68 -5.42 14.18
N ASN A 54 3.55 -5.19 14.87
CA ASN A 54 3.20 -5.94 16.07
C ASN A 54 3.01 -7.43 15.72
N PRO A 55 3.85 -8.34 16.27
CA PRO A 55 3.78 -9.77 15.95
C PRO A 55 2.43 -10.40 16.28
N THR A 56 1.68 -9.84 17.24
CA THR A 56 0.37 -10.36 17.64
C THR A 56 -0.78 -9.84 16.77
N ALA A 57 -0.56 -8.79 15.98
CA ALA A 57 -1.60 -8.18 15.15
C ALA A 57 -1.63 -8.77 13.73
N SER A 58 -0.49 -9.29 13.27
CA SER A 58 -0.31 -9.98 11.97
C SER A 58 -0.98 -9.26 10.78
N ARG A 59 -0.98 -7.93 10.79
CA ARG A 59 -1.68 -7.11 9.80
C ARG A 59 -0.82 -5.96 9.33
N PHE A 60 -0.95 -5.63 8.06
CA PHE A 60 -0.41 -4.41 7.47
C PHE A 60 -1.57 -3.50 7.08
N SER A 61 -1.68 -2.33 7.72
CA SER A 61 -2.85 -1.47 7.52
C SER A 61 -2.65 -0.63 6.26
N ILE A 62 -3.59 -0.73 5.31
CA ILE A 62 -3.62 0.09 4.10
C ILE A 62 -4.79 1.07 4.24
N PRO A 63 -4.54 2.31 4.69
CA PRO A 63 -5.61 3.30 4.81
C PRO A 63 -6.06 3.75 3.43
N PHE A 64 -7.34 3.53 3.13
CA PHE A 64 -7.95 3.83 1.83
C PHE A 64 -7.75 5.30 1.41
N SER A 65 -7.76 6.23 2.37
CA SER A 65 -7.53 7.65 2.12
C SER A 65 -6.11 8.01 1.68
N GLN A 66 -5.13 7.11 1.81
CA GLN A 66 -3.74 7.32 1.35
C GLN A 66 -3.45 6.65 0.00
N VAL A 67 -4.43 5.95 -0.57
CA VAL A 67 -4.33 5.39 -1.92
C VAL A 67 -4.41 6.55 -2.91
N LYS A 68 -3.37 6.69 -3.76
CA LYS A 68 -3.23 7.85 -4.67
C LYS A 68 -4.20 7.81 -5.85
N THR A 69 -4.51 6.61 -6.32
CA THR A 69 -5.42 6.37 -7.45
C THR A 69 -6.12 5.04 -7.23
N HIS A 70 -7.38 4.95 -7.63
CA HIS A 70 -8.14 3.70 -7.66
C HIS A 70 -8.14 3.06 -9.06
N ASP A 71 -7.67 3.80 -10.07
CA ASP A 71 -7.64 3.40 -11.48
C ASP A 71 -6.23 2.95 -11.87
N PHE A 72 -5.64 2.05 -11.08
CA PHE A 72 -4.30 1.51 -11.34
C PHE A 72 -4.31 0.13 -12.02
N LEU A 73 -5.47 -0.51 -12.11
CA LEU A 73 -5.65 -1.77 -12.83
C LEU A 73 -6.12 -1.49 -14.25
N ASN A 74 -5.55 -2.20 -15.22
CA ASN A 74 -6.15 -2.28 -16.54
C ASN A 74 -7.34 -3.27 -16.55
N GLU A 75 -8.13 -3.25 -17.63
CA GLU A 75 -9.35 -4.06 -17.75
C GLU A 75 -9.08 -5.58 -17.61
N ALA A 76 -7.97 -6.06 -18.14
CA ALA A 76 -7.59 -7.47 -18.03
C ALA A 76 -7.19 -7.85 -16.59
N GLU A 77 -6.42 -6.99 -15.92
CA GLU A 77 -6.03 -7.19 -14.51
C GLU A 77 -7.24 -7.15 -13.57
N ALA A 78 -8.18 -6.22 -13.80
CA ALA A 78 -9.42 -6.13 -13.03
C ALA A 78 -10.27 -7.40 -13.18
N LYS A 79 -10.38 -7.91 -14.41
CA LYS A 79 -11.11 -9.16 -14.70
C LYS A 79 -10.44 -10.38 -14.04
N GLU A 80 -9.12 -10.52 -14.17
CA GLU A 80 -8.37 -11.60 -13.52
C GLU A 80 -8.57 -11.58 -12.00
N LEU A 81 -8.58 -10.39 -11.40
CA LEU A 81 -8.87 -10.24 -9.99
C LEU A 81 -10.29 -10.76 -9.68
N ASP A 82 -11.30 -10.36 -10.44
CA ASP A 82 -12.71 -10.76 -10.21
C ASP A 82 -12.97 -12.27 -10.34
N ASP A 83 -12.19 -12.99 -11.13
CA ASP A 83 -12.33 -14.44 -11.36
C ASP A 83 -12.03 -15.31 -10.11
N LYS A 84 -11.60 -14.69 -8.99
CA LYS A 84 -11.33 -15.34 -7.68
C LYS A 84 -10.32 -16.48 -7.72
N ASN A 85 -9.48 -16.53 -8.75
CA ASN A 85 -8.40 -17.48 -8.81
C ASN A 85 -7.30 -17.11 -7.80
N PRO A 86 -6.55 -18.09 -7.28
CA PRO A 86 -5.34 -17.82 -6.53
C PRO A 86 -4.37 -16.96 -7.37
N MET A 87 -3.97 -15.82 -6.83
CA MET A 87 -3.11 -14.87 -7.52
C MET A 87 -1.66 -15.07 -7.04
N GLN A 88 -0.78 -15.49 -7.95
CA GLN A 88 0.65 -15.51 -7.68
C GLN A 88 1.24 -14.12 -7.92
N VAL A 89 1.85 -13.55 -6.90
CA VAL A 89 2.53 -12.26 -6.96
C VAL A 89 3.98 -12.40 -6.59
N TRP A 90 4.81 -11.50 -7.10
CA TRP A 90 6.20 -11.36 -6.67
C TRP A 90 6.32 -10.18 -5.70
N LEU A 91 6.84 -10.44 -4.51
CA LEU A 91 7.15 -9.44 -3.50
C LEU A 91 8.65 -9.17 -3.49
N LEU A 92 9.03 -7.89 -3.55
CA LEU A 92 10.41 -7.44 -3.36
C LEU A 92 10.63 -6.96 -1.92
N ASP A 93 11.41 -7.71 -1.16
CA ASP A 93 11.79 -7.34 0.21
C ASP A 93 12.72 -6.10 0.24
N PRO A 94 12.72 -5.29 1.31
CA PRO A 94 13.70 -4.21 1.51
C PRO A 94 15.16 -4.64 1.34
N SER A 95 15.48 -5.92 1.60
CA SER A 95 16.80 -6.52 1.38
C SER A 95 17.11 -6.85 -0.09
N MET A 96 16.30 -6.39 -1.06
CA MET A 96 16.39 -6.71 -2.50
C MET A 96 16.11 -8.18 -2.86
N LYS A 97 15.47 -8.94 -1.97
CA LYS A 97 15.17 -10.36 -2.25
C LYS A 97 13.74 -10.50 -2.74
N GLY A 98 13.59 -11.10 -3.92
CA GLY A 98 12.31 -11.49 -4.47
C GLY A 98 11.73 -12.73 -3.80
N THR A 99 10.42 -12.80 -3.64
CA THR A 99 9.70 -14.01 -3.22
C THR A 99 8.35 -14.08 -3.88
N ASN A 100 7.97 -15.27 -4.36
CA ASN A 100 6.61 -15.52 -4.83
C ASN A 100 5.68 -15.76 -3.65
N ILE A 101 4.55 -15.07 -3.63
CA ILE A 101 3.47 -15.24 -2.65
C ILE A 101 2.20 -15.57 -3.41
N THR A 102 1.40 -16.48 -2.87
CA THR A 102 0.07 -16.77 -3.41
C THR A 102 -0.98 -16.11 -2.53
N PHE A 103 -1.78 -15.22 -3.11
CA PHE A 103 -2.98 -14.70 -2.47
C PHE A 103 -4.16 -15.59 -2.85
N ASN A 104 -4.74 -16.26 -1.86
CA ASN A 104 -6.00 -16.96 -2.02
C ASN A 104 -7.13 -15.94 -1.78
N LYS A 105 -8.11 -15.91 -2.69
CA LYS A 105 -9.30 -15.03 -2.58
C LYS A 105 -10.40 -15.68 -1.77
#